data_AF-A0A158S6X9-F1
#
_entry.id   AF-A0A158S6X9-F1
#
_cell.length_a   1.000
_cell.length_b   1.000
_cell.length_c   1.000
_cell.angle_alpha   90.00
_cell.angle_beta   90.00
_cell.angle_gamma   90.00
#
_symmetry.space_group_name_H-M   'P 1'
#
loop_
_entity.id
_entity.type
_entity.pdbx_description
1 polymer ?
#
loop_
_entity_poly.entity_id
_entity_poly.type
_entity_poly.pdbx_seq_one_letter_code
_entity_poly.pdbx_strand_id
1 'polypeptide(L)'
;MNVNLTPFGVMSPHIKEGKGEQWIVDQFIKYNGRSADNYEEGAAENPMAITVPEGMTARAALGAAMRKAYTEQTGYDHNDATDAELLDALVYNVFPNFAPWGGYMPNIVYNWRPGKTPDTCIMEVRILSRIPKGQPMPHGAPLKFLTLDQKWTEAPELGILGDVFEQDMDNLPFVQDGLHASKNGEVQLGNYQEIRIRQFQDTMMKYISGELGGSKENAA
;
A
#
# COMPACT_ATOMS: atom_id res chain seq x y z
N MET A 1 16.44 4.13 0.42
CA MET A 1 15.15 3.41 0.36
C MET A 1 14.07 4.44 0.14
N ASN A 2 13.19 4.23 -0.83
CA ASN A 2 12.08 5.11 -1.14
C ASN A 2 10.92 4.75 -0.20
N VAL A 3 10.41 5.70 0.56
CA VAL A 3 9.41 5.45 1.60
C VAL A 3 8.25 6.42 1.45
N ASN A 4 7.03 5.88 1.50
CA ASN A 4 5.79 6.64 1.50
C ASN A 4 5.03 6.35 2.79
N LEU A 5 5.00 7.34 3.69
CA LEU A 5 4.33 7.27 4.98
C LEU A 5 3.12 8.18 4.94
N THR A 6 1.92 7.60 5.00
CA THR A 6 0.68 8.37 5.05
C THR A 6 0.03 8.16 6.42
N PRO A 7 0.01 9.19 7.28
CA PRO A 7 -0.62 9.08 8.58
C PRO A 7 -2.14 9.02 8.44
N PHE A 8 -2.77 8.10 9.15
CA PHE A 8 -4.23 8.02 9.26
C PHE A 8 -4.74 8.46 10.64
N GLY A 9 -6.05 8.68 10.74
CA GLY A 9 -6.67 9.15 11.99
C GLY A 9 -6.26 10.57 12.39
N VAL A 10 -5.78 11.38 11.44
CA VAL A 10 -5.41 12.78 11.63
C VAL A 10 -5.99 13.63 10.52
N MET A 11 -6.23 14.91 10.81
CA MET A 11 -6.71 15.83 9.79
C MET A 11 -5.57 16.30 8.86
N SER A 12 -5.90 16.51 7.59
CA SER A 12 -4.98 17.12 6.63
C SER A 12 -4.57 18.53 7.10
N PRO A 13 -3.26 18.86 7.05
CA PRO A 13 -2.77 20.18 7.45
C PRO A 13 -3.24 21.31 6.51
N HIS A 14 -3.84 20.96 5.37
CA HIS A 14 -4.35 21.92 4.39
C HIS A 14 -5.81 22.32 4.63
N ILE A 15 -6.51 21.67 5.57
CA ILE A 15 -7.88 22.03 5.93
C ILE A 15 -7.84 23.07 7.05
N LYS A 16 -8.31 24.28 6.75
CA LYS A 16 -8.25 25.44 7.65
C LYS A 16 -9.27 25.37 8.81
N GLU A 17 -10.38 24.69 8.62
CA GLU A 17 -11.42 24.49 9.64
C GLU A 17 -11.50 23.02 10.03
N GLY A 18 -11.15 22.71 11.28
CA GLY A 18 -11.15 21.35 11.80
C GLY A 18 -12.56 20.84 12.06
N LYS A 19 -12.82 19.60 11.65
CA LYS A 19 -13.92 18.80 12.20
C LYS A 19 -13.45 18.20 13.54
N GLY A 20 -14.38 17.93 14.46
CA GLY A 20 -14.03 17.34 15.75
C GLY A 20 -13.43 15.94 15.63
N GLU A 21 -12.76 15.47 16.69
CA GLU A 21 -12.07 14.17 16.70
C GLU A 21 -12.98 12.99 16.31
N GLN A 22 -14.24 12.99 16.76
CA GLN A 22 -15.20 11.95 16.37
C GLN A 22 -15.41 11.89 14.86
N TRP A 23 -15.48 13.03 14.17
CA TRP A 23 -15.66 13.06 12.72
C TRP A 23 -14.47 12.40 12.00
N ILE A 24 -13.25 12.57 12.50
CA ILE A 24 -12.06 11.95 11.92
C ILE A 24 -12.17 10.42 11.99
N VAL A 25 -12.62 9.89 13.15
CA VAL A 25 -12.86 8.46 13.34
C VAL A 25 -13.95 7.96 12.40
N ASP A 26 -15.07 8.69 12.29
CA ASP A 26 -16.19 8.32 11.42
C ASP A 26 -15.75 8.26 9.94
N GLN A 27 -14.95 9.22 9.48
CA GLN A 27 -14.43 9.20 8.11
C GLN A 27 -13.40 8.09 7.90
N PHE A 28 -12.54 7.85 8.88
CA PHE A 28 -11.58 6.75 8.82
C PHE A 28 -12.30 5.41 8.67
N ILE A 29 -13.30 5.13 9.51
CA ILE A 29 -14.08 3.89 9.43
C ILE A 29 -14.78 3.76 8.08
N LYS A 30 -15.33 4.86 7.56
CA LYS A 30 -16.05 4.86 6.28
C LYS A 30 -15.17 4.53 5.07
N TYR A 31 -13.91 4.98 5.07
CA TYR A 31 -13.05 4.93 3.87
C TYR A 31 -11.83 4.03 4.02
N ASN A 32 -11.54 3.48 5.21
CA ASN A 32 -10.39 2.63 5.40
C ASN A 32 -10.64 1.20 4.87
N GLY A 33 -10.22 0.96 3.63
CA GLY A 33 -10.28 -0.34 2.95
C GLY A 33 -9.31 -1.41 3.47
N ARG A 34 -8.47 -1.13 4.49
CA ARG A 34 -7.37 -2.02 4.92
C ARG A 34 -7.65 -2.86 6.17
N SER A 35 -8.84 -2.81 6.77
CA SER A 35 -9.17 -3.72 7.88
C SER A 35 -9.24 -5.17 7.40
N ALA A 36 -8.86 -6.12 8.27
CA ALA A 36 -8.93 -7.55 7.96
C ALA A 36 -10.37 -7.98 7.57
N ASP A 37 -11.38 -7.35 8.19
CA ASP A 37 -12.79 -7.56 7.92
C ASP A 37 -13.13 -7.33 6.43
N ASN A 38 -12.45 -6.41 5.74
CA ASN A 38 -12.68 -6.16 4.31
C ASN A 38 -12.16 -7.28 3.38
N TYR A 39 -11.45 -8.27 3.92
CA TYR A 39 -10.90 -9.42 3.20
C TYR A 39 -11.50 -10.76 3.64
N GLU A 40 -12.48 -10.74 4.57
CA GLU A 40 -13.25 -11.93 5.00
C GLU A 40 -14.74 -11.76 4.60
N GLU A 41 -15.41 -12.86 4.24
CA GLU A 41 -16.86 -12.86 3.94
C GLU A 41 -17.66 -12.55 5.22
N GLY A 42 -17.97 -11.27 5.46
CA GLY A 42 -18.72 -10.84 6.66
C GLY A 42 -18.63 -9.37 7.06
N ALA A 43 -17.84 -8.54 6.37
CA ALA A 43 -17.56 -7.13 6.69
C ALA A 43 -18.78 -6.17 6.81
N ALA A 44 -19.99 -6.63 6.46
CA ALA A 44 -21.17 -5.77 6.30
C ALA A 44 -21.75 -5.25 7.63
N GLU A 45 -21.48 -5.93 8.76
CA GLU A 45 -21.94 -5.50 10.08
C GLU A 45 -20.80 -4.80 10.83
N ASN A 46 -20.61 -3.51 10.58
CA ASN A 46 -19.51 -2.69 11.13
C ASN A 46 -19.58 -2.62 12.69
N PRO A 47 -18.80 -3.41 13.45
CA PRO A 47 -18.93 -3.51 14.92
C PRO A 47 -18.20 -2.37 15.65
N MET A 48 -17.56 -1.48 14.90
CA MET A 48 -16.56 -0.53 15.41
C MET A 48 -17.10 0.89 15.45
N ALA A 49 -18.22 1.13 16.12
CA ALA A 49 -18.57 2.48 16.56
C ALA A 49 -17.55 2.94 17.63
N ILE A 50 -16.34 3.30 17.19
CA ILE A 50 -15.30 3.85 18.04
C ILE A 50 -15.75 5.26 18.43
N THR A 51 -16.24 5.39 19.65
CA THR A 51 -16.47 6.70 20.27
C THR A 51 -15.14 7.24 20.77
N VAL A 52 -14.80 8.47 20.41
CA VAL A 52 -13.63 9.17 20.93
C VAL A 52 -13.93 9.64 22.36
N PRO A 53 -13.22 9.15 23.39
CA PRO A 53 -13.38 9.63 24.76
C PRO A 53 -13.06 11.13 24.89
N GLU A 54 -13.68 11.78 25.86
CA GLU A 54 -13.40 13.20 26.16
C GLU A 54 -11.90 13.39 26.48
N GLY A 55 -11.28 14.38 25.84
CA GLY A 55 -9.86 14.69 26.00
C GLY A 55 -8.89 13.78 25.23
N MET A 56 -9.40 12.77 24.49
CA MET A 56 -8.59 11.91 23.64
C MET A 56 -8.62 12.38 22.18
N THR A 57 -7.54 12.13 21.44
CA THR A 57 -7.52 12.37 19.99
C THR A 57 -8.09 11.17 19.24
N ALA A 58 -8.60 11.40 18.03
CA ALA A 58 -9.08 10.39 17.11
C ALA A 58 -8.01 9.31 16.87
N ARG A 59 -6.76 9.74 16.63
CA ARG A 59 -5.64 8.84 16.41
C ARG A 59 -5.40 7.90 17.59
N ALA A 60 -5.40 8.43 18.82
CA ALA A 60 -5.15 7.61 20.00
C ALA A 60 -6.33 6.64 20.26
N ALA A 61 -7.58 7.08 20.03
CA ALA A 61 -8.75 6.22 20.15
C ALA A 61 -8.73 5.08 19.12
N LEU A 62 -8.42 5.38 17.86
CA LEU A 62 -8.23 4.40 16.80
C LEU A 62 -7.08 3.44 17.10
N GLY A 63 -5.94 3.95 17.58
CA GLY A 63 -4.77 3.16 17.93
C GLY A 63 -5.07 2.16 19.04
N ALA A 64 -5.75 2.60 20.11
CA ALA A 64 -6.19 1.73 21.19
C ALA A 64 -7.17 0.64 20.72
N ALA A 65 -8.15 1.02 19.87
CA ALA A 65 -9.12 0.08 19.32
C ALA A 65 -8.46 -0.98 18.42
N MET A 66 -7.57 -0.57 17.51
CA MET A 66 -6.85 -1.49 16.62
C MET A 66 -5.89 -2.39 17.37
N ARG A 67 -5.18 -1.87 18.38
CA ARG A 67 -4.30 -2.67 19.25
C ARG A 67 -5.06 -3.80 19.93
N LYS A 68 -6.24 -3.47 20.49
CA LYS A 68 -7.12 -4.46 21.13
C LYS A 68 -7.56 -5.50 20.10
N ALA A 69 -8.10 -5.07 18.97
CA ALA A 69 -8.60 -5.96 17.91
C ALA A 69 -7.51 -6.93 17.40
N TYR A 70 -6.31 -6.44 17.09
CA TYR A 70 -5.21 -7.30 16.63
C TYR A 70 -4.69 -8.25 17.70
N THR A 71 -4.66 -7.82 18.96
CA THR A 71 -4.31 -8.70 20.09
C THR A 71 -5.31 -9.83 20.22
N GLU A 72 -6.61 -9.54 20.12
CA GLU A 72 -7.68 -10.53 20.18
C GLU A 72 -7.68 -11.47 18.97
N GLN A 73 -7.55 -10.94 17.75
CA GLN A 73 -7.57 -11.72 16.51
C GLN A 73 -6.37 -12.66 16.39
N THR A 74 -5.18 -12.20 16.79
CA THR A 74 -3.93 -12.95 16.55
C THR A 74 -3.41 -13.67 17.79
N GLY A 75 -3.83 -13.30 19.01
CA GLY A 75 -3.34 -13.86 20.27
C GLY A 75 -1.90 -13.47 20.64
N TYR A 76 -1.28 -12.53 19.93
CA TYR A 76 0.01 -11.93 20.30
C TYR A 76 -0.20 -10.65 21.11
N ASP A 77 0.77 -10.32 21.97
CA ASP A 77 0.79 -9.03 22.65
C ASP A 77 1.24 -7.92 21.69
N HIS A 78 0.50 -6.81 21.68
CA HIS A 78 0.76 -5.61 20.88
C HIS A 78 0.94 -4.36 21.75
N ASN A 79 1.20 -4.49 23.05
CA ASN A 79 1.36 -3.35 23.94
C ASN A 79 2.51 -2.40 23.54
N ASP A 80 3.57 -2.93 22.93
CA ASP A 80 4.72 -2.16 22.46
C ASP A 80 4.50 -1.56 21.06
N ALA A 81 3.43 -1.94 20.35
CA ALA A 81 3.15 -1.42 19.02
C ALA A 81 2.79 0.07 19.08
N THR A 82 3.35 0.86 18.16
CA THR A 82 3.00 2.27 18.02
C THR A 82 1.67 2.43 17.27
N ASP A 83 0.97 3.54 17.50
CA ASP A 83 -0.25 3.85 16.74
C ASP A 83 0.03 3.96 15.23
N ALA A 84 1.25 4.36 14.85
CA ALA A 84 1.65 4.39 13.45
C ALA A 84 1.71 2.99 12.82
N GLU A 85 2.28 2.00 13.50
CA GLU A 85 2.36 0.62 13.00
C GLU A 85 0.98 -0.05 12.94
N LEU A 86 0.04 0.39 13.77
CA LEU A 86 -1.32 -0.14 13.83
C LEU A 86 -2.28 0.53 12.84
N LEU A 87 -2.00 1.76 12.40
CA LEU A 87 -2.93 2.56 11.61
C LEU A 87 -2.42 2.95 10.22
N ASP A 88 -1.16 3.36 10.09
CA ASP A 88 -0.72 4.15 8.95
C ASP A 88 -0.49 3.31 7.68
N ALA A 89 -0.47 3.98 6.53
CA ALA A 89 0.07 3.38 5.31
C ALA A 89 1.59 3.56 5.29
N LEU A 90 2.30 2.46 5.56
CA LEU A 90 3.76 2.41 5.60
C LEU A 90 4.28 1.68 4.36
N VAL A 91 4.34 2.36 3.21
CA VAL A 91 4.77 1.73 1.96
C VAL A 91 6.26 1.94 1.74
N TYR A 92 7.00 0.85 1.58
CA TYR A 92 8.41 0.86 1.24
C TYR A 92 8.57 0.48 -0.22
N ASN A 93 9.24 1.30 -1.02
CA ASN A 93 9.63 0.95 -2.38
C ASN A 93 11.12 0.58 -2.38
N VAL A 94 11.39 -0.71 -2.46
CA VAL A 94 12.72 -1.30 -2.50
C VAL A 94 13.10 -1.53 -3.96
N PHE A 95 14.05 -0.72 -4.44
CA PHE A 95 14.59 -0.86 -5.78
C PHE A 95 15.22 -2.26 -5.95
N PRO A 96 14.99 -2.96 -7.09
CA PRO A 96 14.37 -2.43 -8.31
C PRO A 96 12.84 -2.50 -8.37
N ASN A 97 12.21 -3.41 -7.64
CA ASN A 97 10.84 -3.79 -7.99
C ASN A 97 10.02 -4.46 -6.89
N PHE A 98 10.36 -4.23 -5.62
CA PHE A 98 9.67 -4.83 -4.48
C PHE A 98 9.05 -3.72 -3.62
N ALA A 99 7.75 -3.77 -3.36
CA ALA A 99 7.10 -2.80 -2.49
C ALA A 99 6.20 -3.44 -1.41
N PRO A 100 6.75 -3.75 -0.23
CA PRO A 100 5.95 -4.20 0.90
C PRO A 100 5.33 -3.03 1.65
N TRP A 101 4.09 -3.23 2.10
CA TRP A 101 3.46 -2.40 3.12
C TRP A 101 3.83 -2.95 4.50
N GLY A 102 4.35 -2.10 5.37
CA GLY A 102 4.64 -2.43 6.77
C GLY A 102 3.43 -2.29 7.69
N GLY A 103 3.69 -2.44 8.99
CA GLY A 103 2.66 -2.39 10.04
C GLY A 103 2.00 -3.74 10.30
N TYR A 104 0.95 -3.72 11.13
CA TYR A 104 0.23 -4.91 11.61
C TYR A 104 -1.03 -5.26 10.82
N MET A 105 -1.57 -4.31 10.05
CA MET A 105 -2.66 -4.57 9.10
C MET A 105 -2.22 -5.63 8.08
N PRO A 106 -3.13 -6.39 7.44
CA PRO A 106 -2.75 -7.27 6.34
C PRO A 106 -1.79 -6.56 5.38
N ASN A 107 -0.59 -7.12 5.24
CA ASN A 107 0.48 -6.50 4.51
C ASN A 107 0.25 -6.80 3.03
N ILE A 108 0.03 -5.74 2.25
CA ILE A 108 0.02 -5.84 0.79
C ILE A 108 1.47 -5.82 0.34
N VAL A 109 1.86 -6.79 -0.49
CA VAL A 109 3.23 -6.93 -0.97
C VAL A 109 3.20 -7.00 -2.48
N TYR A 110 3.85 -6.03 -3.10
CA TYR A 110 3.94 -5.93 -4.55
C TYR A 110 5.30 -6.35 -5.07
N ASN A 111 5.30 -7.02 -6.22
CA ASN A 111 6.48 -7.24 -7.04
C ASN A 111 6.17 -6.89 -8.49
N TRP A 112 7.05 -6.13 -9.16
CA TRP A 112 6.92 -5.83 -10.58
C TRP A 112 8.04 -6.45 -11.39
N ARG A 113 7.72 -7.33 -12.35
CA ARG A 113 8.76 -7.92 -13.21
C ARG A 113 8.61 -7.37 -14.62
N PRO A 114 9.68 -6.86 -15.25
CA PRO A 114 9.64 -6.49 -16.66
C PRO A 114 9.11 -7.65 -17.51
N GLY A 115 8.25 -7.32 -18.46
CA GLY A 115 7.69 -8.27 -19.41
C GLY A 115 8.62 -8.50 -20.60
N LYS A 116 8.03 -8.96 -21.71
CA LYS A 116 8.77 -9.21 -22.95
C LYS A 116 9.10 -7.93 -23.72
N THR A 117 8.34 -6.88 -23.48
CA THR A 117 8.48 -5.56 -24.12
C THR A 117 8.57 -4.47 -23.04
N PRO A 118 9.07 -3.27 -23.37
CA PRO A 118 9.02 -2.12 -22.47
C PRO A 118 7.59 -1.74 -22.02
N ASP A 119 6.56 -2.16 -22.77
CA ASP A 119 5.15 -1.86 -22.52
C ASP A 119 4.44 -2.88 -21.63
N THR A 120 5.14 -3.95 -21.21
CA THR A 120 4.53 -5.03 -20.43
C THR A 120 5.29 -5.27 -19.13
N CYS A 121 4.55 -5.58 -18.07
CA CYS A 121 5.11 -6.05 -16.82
C CYS A 121 4.17 -7.07 -16.16
N ILE A 122 4.72 -7.89 -15.28
CA ILE A 122 3.95 -8.70 -14.34
C ILE A 122 3.87 -7.92 -13.04
N MET A 123 2.66 -7.60 -12.59
CA MET A 123 2.39 -7.10 -11.25
C MET A 123 1.89 -8.27 -10.39
N GLU A 124 2.72 -8.73 -9.46
CA GLU A 124 2.35 -9.72 -8.46
C GLU A 124 1.89 -9.00 -7.19
N VAL A 125 0.72 -9.37 -6.68
CA VAL A 125 0.14 -8.87 -5.44
C VAL A 125 0.00 -10.03 -4.46
N ARG A 126 0.47 -9.85 -3.23
CA ARG A 126 0.25 -10.79 -2.13
C ARG A 126 -0.34 -10.05 -0.94
N ILE A 127 -1.37 -10.62 -0.34
CA ILE A 127 -1.95 -10.14 0.91
C ILE A 127 -1.53 -11.11 2.01
N LEU A 128 -0.76 -10.63 2.97
CA LEU A 128 -0.19 -11.44 4.04
C LEU A 128 -0.76 -11.00 5.38
N SER A 129 -1.43 -11.93 6.08
CA SER A 129 -1.93 -11.71 7.44
C SER A 129 -1.12 -12.52 8.44
N ARG A 130 -1.04 -12.03 9.68
CA ARG A 130 -0.38 -12.75 10.76
C ARG A 130 -1.23 -13.95 11.18
N ILE A 131 -0.60 -15.12 11.23
CA ILE A 131 -1.25 -16.36 11.66
C ILE A 131 -1.46 -16.30 13.17
N PRO A 132 -2.65 -16.67 13.69
CA PRO A 132 -2.90 -16.67 15.12
C PRO A 132 -1.90 -17.53 15.89
N LYS A 133 -1.56 -17.09 17.10
CA LYS A 133 -0.57 -17.74 17.97
C LYS A 133 -0.94 -19.20 18.21
N GLY A 134 0.02 -20.09 17.97
CA GLY A 134 -0.15 -21.54 18.16
C GLY A 134 -0.85 -22.27 17.01
N GLN A 135 -1.33 -21.57 15.98
CA GLN A 135 -1.83 -22.22 14.77
C GLN A 135 -0.69 -22.63 13.84
N PRO A 136 -0.85 -23.72 13.05
CA PRO A 136 0.16 -24.11 12.08
C PRO A 136 0.30 -23.08 10.95
N MET A 137 1.51 -22.96 10.41
CA MET A 137 1.76 -22.16 9.21
C MET A 137 0.97 -22.74 8.04
N PRO A 138 0.09 -21.97 7.37
CA PRO A 138 -0.63 -22.44 6.20
C PRO A 138 0.33 -22.63 5.03
N HIS A 139 -0.08 -23.43 4.06
CA HIS A 139 0.58 -23.44 2.76
C HIS A 139 0.42 -22.08 2.08
N GLY A 140 1.37 -21.75 1.19
CA GLY A 140 1.25 -20.53 0.38
C GLY A 140 -0.04 -20.53 -0.44
N ALA A 141 -0.66 -19.35 -0.56
CA ALA A 141 -1.85 -19.19 -1.37
C ALA A 141 -1.60 -19.66 -2.82
N PRO A 142 -2.57 -20.36 -3.45
CA PRO A 142 -2.47 -20.70 -4.86
C PRO A 142 -2.27 -19.46 -5.73
N LEU A 143 -1.43 -19.57 -6.76
CA LEU A 143 -1.23 -18.49 -7.72
C LEU A 143 -2.44 -18.40 -8.65
N LYS A 144 -3.08 -17.23 -8.69
CA LYS A 144 -3.98 -16.84 -9.77
C LYS A 144 -3.26 -15.87 -10.70
N PHE A 145 -3.07 -16.29 -11.94
CA PHE A 145 -2.39 -15.49 -12.96
C PHE A 145 -3.42 -14.96 -13.96
N LEU A 146 -3.67 -13.65 -13.92
CA LEU A 146 -4.60 -12.98 -14.83
C LEU A 146 -3.89 -12.63 -16.14
N THR A 147 -4.61 -12.67 -17.26
CA THR A 147 -4.14 -12.12 -18.54
C THR A 147 -4.38 -10.61 -18.61
N LEU A 148 -3.85 -9.94 -19.65
CA LEU A 148 -4.06 -8.51 -19.87
C LEU A 148 -5.53 -8.13 -20.13
N ASP A 149 -6.33 -9.08 -20.63
CA ASP A 149 -7.75 -8.86 -20.92
C ASP A 149 -8.66 -9.19 -19.73
N GLN A 150 -8.11 -9.81 -18.68
CA GLN A 150 -8.86 -10.15 -17.48
C GLN A 150 -8.81 -9.02 -16.47
N LYS A 151 -9.91 -8.86 -15.74
CA LYS A 151 -10.02 -7.89 -14.66
C LYS A 151 -9.40 -8.41 -13.37
N TRP A 152 -8.81 -7.53 -12.59
CA TRP A 152 -8.41 -7.78 -11.21
C TRP A 152 -9.57 -8.21 -10.32
N THR A 153 -10.78 -7.73 -10.59
CA THR A 153 -12.00 -8.16 -9.89
C THR A 153 -12.38 -9.62 -10.17
N GLU A 154 -11.82 -10.25 -11.20
CA GLU A 154 -11.95 -11.70 -11.40
C GLU A 154 -11.13 -12.50 -10.39
N ALA A 155 -10.26 -11.88 -9.60
CA ALA A 155 -9.54 -12.47 -8.47
C ALA A 155 -10.24 -12.12 -7.13
N PRO A 156 -11.31 -12.85 -6.74
CA PRO A 156 -12.10 -12.53 -5.54
C PRO A 156 -11.27 -12.56 -4.25
N GLU A 157 -10.14 -13.27 -4.23
CA GLU A 157 -9.21 -13.30 -3.10
C GLU A 157 -8.58 -11.94 -2.75
N LEU A 158 -8.68 -10.95 -3.65
CA LEU A 158 -8.21 -9.58 -3.41
C LEU A 158 -9.24 -8.72 -2.68
N GLY A 159 -10.48 -9.18 -2.53
CA GLY A 159 -11.57 -8.41 -1.93
C GLY A 159 -11.73 -7.03 -2.57
N ILE A 160 -11.90 -6.00 -1.75
CA ILE A 160 -12.08 -4.61 -2.20
C ILE A 160 -10.88 -4.04 -2.97
N LEU A 161 -9.68 -4.62 -2.84
CA LEU A 161 -8.51 -4.15 -3.61
C LEU A 161 -8.65 -4.41 -5.10
N GLY A 162 -9.45 -5.41 -5.51
CA GLY A 162 -9.72 -5.66 -6.93
C GLY A 162 -10.22 -4.40 -7.63
N ASP A 163 -11.21 -3.71 -7.05
CA ASP A 163 -11.78 -2.48 -7.60
C ASP A 163 -10.80 -1.30 -7.62
N VAL A 164 -9.85 -1.27 -6.68
CA VAL A 164 -8.79 -0.25 -6.65
C VAL A 164 -7.78 -0.50 -7.76
N PHE A 165 -7.36 -1.75 -7.98
CA PHE A 165 -6.44 -2.09 -9.06
C PHE A 165 -7.08 -1.89 -10.44
N GLU A 166 -8.39 -2.11 -10.59
CA GLU A 166 -9.10 -1.76 -11.82
C GLU A 166 -8.96 -0.28 -12.15
N GLN A 167 -9.10 0.61 -11.15
CA GLN A 167 -8.91 2.05 -11.37
C GLN A 167 -7.49 2.40 -11.84
N ASP A 168 -6.48 1.71 -11.31
CA ASP A 168 -5.10 1.87 -11.76
C ASP A 168 -4.92 1.37 -13.21
N MET A 169 -5.47 0.20 -13.54
CA MET A 169 -5.36 -0.40 -14.87
C MET A 169 -6.15 0.37 -15.94
N ASP A 170 -7.23 1.05 -15.56
CA ASP A 170 -7.94 1.97 -16.45
C ASP A 170 -7.12 3.21 -16.81
N ASN A 171 -6.15 3.60 -15.97
CA ASN A 171 -5.34 4.80 -16.15
C ASN A 171 -3.96 4.55 -16.77
N LEU A 172 -3.26 3.47 -16.38
CA LEU A 172 -1.89 3.20 -16.81
C LEU A 172 -1.69 3.13 -18.35
N PRO A 173 -2.59 2.52 -19.15
CA PRO A 173 -2.45 2.51 -20.61
C PRO A 173 -2.38 3.91 -21.21
N PHE A 174 -3.18 4.85 -20.68
CA PHE A 174 -3.16 6.23 -21.16
C PHE A 174 -1.88 6.97 -20.78
N VAL A 175 -1.28 6.65 -19.64
CA VAL A 175 0.05 7.14 -19.28
C VAL A 175 1.07 6.63 -20.30
N GLN A 176 1.05 5.33 -20.63
CA GLN A 176 1.97 4.72 -21.59
C GLN A 176 1.82 5.32 -22.99
N ASP A 177 0.58 5.49 -23.48
CA ASP A 177 0.29 6.14 -24.76
C ASP A 177 0.81 7.58 -24.78
N GLY A 178 0.63 8.32 -23.69
CA GLY A 178 1.16 9.67 -23.55
C GLY A 178 2.68 9.74 -23.60
N LEU A 179 3.37 8.76 -23.01
CA LEU A 179 4.84 8.64 -23.06
C LEU A 179 5.33 8.38 -24.48
N HIS A 180 4.67 7.48 -25.23
CA HIS A 180 4.99 7.21 -26.64
C HIS A 180 4.72 8.41 -27.55
N ALA A 181 3.66 9.16 -27.27
CA ALA A 181 3.29 10.34 -28.05
C ALA A 181 4.15 11.59 -27.76
N SER A 182 4.97 11.57 -26.70
CA SER A 182 5.76 12.72 -26.27
C SER A 182 6.82 13.10 -27.31
N LYS A 183 6.79 14.36 -27.79
CA LYS A 183 7.69 14.84 -28.85
C LYS A 183 9.10 15.19 -28.37
N ASN A 184 9.25 15.56 -27.10
CA ASN A 184 10.55 15.89 -26.51
C ASN A 184 11.16 14.70 -25.77
N GLY A 185 10.39 13.64 -25.52
CA GLY A 185 10.86 12.46 -24.77
C GLY A 185 11.11 12.73 -23.29
N GLU A 186 10.52 13.80 -22.73
CA GLU A 186 10.72 14.18 -21.32
C GLU A 186 9.42 14.00 -20.51
N VAL A 187 9.57 13.63 -19.25
CA VAL A 187 8.46 13.54 -18.27
C VAL A 187 8.60 14.69 -17.26
N GLN A 188 7.54 15.48 -17.12
CA GLN A 188 7.49 16.58 -16.16
C GLN A 188 6.83 16.11 -14.87
N LEU A 189 7.57 16.17 -13.76
CA LEU A 189 7.11 15.69 -12.46
C LEU A 189 6.87 16.85 -11.49
N GLY A 190 5.72 16.85 -10.83
CA GLY A 190 5.32 17.77 -9.79
C GLY A 190 6.30 17.80 -8.63
N ASN A 191 6.69 19.00 -8.22
CA ASN A 191 7.77 19.19 -7.24
C ASN A 191 7.43 18.54 -5.88
N TYR A 192 6.22 18.73 -5.38
CA TYR A 192 5.82 18.25 -4.04
C TYR A 192 5.43 16.77 -3.99
N GLN A 193 4.58 16.31 -4.92
CA GLN A 193 3.94 14.99 -4.81
C GLN A 193 4.74 13.85 -5.46
N GLU A 194 5.61 14.15 -6.43
CA GLU A 194 6.25 13.12 -7.28
C GLU A 194 7.75 12.95 -7.01
N ILE A 195 8.22 13.42 -5.85
CA ILE A 195 9.63 13.27 -5.44
C ILE A 195 10.10 11.82 -5.42
N ARG A 196 9.20 10.88 -5.07
CA ARG A 196 9.50 9.45 -5.05
C ARG A 196 9.66 8.87 -6.45
N ILE A 197 8.91 9.34 -7.45
CA ILE A 197 9.08 8.93 -8.84
C ILE A 197 10.45 9.41 -9.34
N ARG A 198 10.81 10.68 -9.06
CA ARG A 198 12.16 11.21 -9.37
C ARG A 198 13.27 10.38 -8.74
N GLN A 199 13.19 10.13 -7.43
CA GLN A 199 14.20 9.35 -6.73
C GLN A 199 14.35 7.93 -7.30
N PHE A 200 13.25 7.29 -7.71
CA PHE A 200 13.29 5.96 -8.33
C PHE A 200 14.02 6.02 -9.67
N GLN A 201 13.67 6.99 -10.52
CA GLN A 201 14.31 7.24 -11.82
C GLN A 201 15.80 7.54 -11.67
N ASP A 202 16.18 8.44 -10.74
CA ASP A 202 17.58 8.75 -10.44
C ASP A 202 18.36 7.48 -10.03
N THR A 203 17.76 6.63 -9.21
CA THR A 203 18.39 5.37 -8.77
C THR A 203 18.57 4.41 -9.95
N MET A 204 17.54 4.27 -10.79
CA MET A 204 17.60 3.44 -11.99
C MET A 204 18.69 3.91 -12.95
N MET A 205 18.78 5.22 -13.20
CA MET A 205 19.77 5.80 -14.10
C MET A 205 21.20 5.58 -13.63
N LYS A 206 21.45 5.55 -12.31
CA LYS A 206 22.76 5.21 -11.75
C LYS A 206 23.18 3.76 -12.00
N TYR A 207 22.22 2.83 -12.07
CA TYR A 207 22.53 1.46 -12.49
C TYR A 207 22.77 1.39 -14.00
N ILE A 208 21.93 2.06 -14.80
CA ILE A 208 22.06 2.10 -16.26
C ILE A 208 23.38 2.75 -16.70
N SER A 209 23.80 3.82 -16.04
CA SER A 209 25.06 4.53 -16.33
C SER A 209 26.31 3.79 -15.81
N GLY A 210 26.13 2.72 -15.03
CA GLY A 210 27.23 1.97 -14.42
C GLY A 210 27.79 2.58 -13.13
N GLU A 211 27.27 3.70 -12.62
CA GLU A 211 27.70 4.31 -11.35
C GLU A 211 27.58 3.34 -10.16
N LEU A 212 26.47 2.60 -10.10
CA LEU A 212 26.17 1.64 -9.02
C LEU A 212 26.33 0.16 -9.44
N GLY A 213 26.75 -0.10 -10.68
CA GLY A 213 26.73 -1.45 -11.27
C GLY A 213 27.96 -1.85 -12.08
N GLY A 214 28.95 -0.99 -12.28
CA GLY A 214 30.19 -1.34 -12.98
C GLY A 214 31.25 -1.92 -12.04
N SER A 215 31.62 -3.19 -12.23
CA SER A 215 32.99 -3.59 -11.89
C SER A 215 33.92 -2.78 -12.79
N LYS A 216 34.98 -2.19 -12.23
CA LYS A 216 35.99 -1.40 -12.98
C LYS A 216 36.77 -2.22 -14.02
N GLU A 217 36.43 -3.49 -14.25
CA GLU A 217 37.22 -4.44 -15.04
C GLU A 217 36.89 -4.48 -16.53
N ASN A 218 35.83 -3.84 -17.00
CA ASN A 218 35.48 -3.82 -18.43
C ASN A 218 35.82 -2.52 -19.16
N ALA A 219 36.68 -1.67 -18.58
CA ALA A 219 37.28 -0.53 -19.27
C ALA A 219 38.73 -0.87 -19.64
N ALA A 220 38.90 -1.68 -20.69
CA ALA A 220 40.15 -1.90 -21.40
C ALA A 220 39.87 -1.95 -22.91
#